data_AF-A0A971H1X2-F1
#
_entry.id   AF-A0A971H1X2-F1
#
_cell.length_a   1.000
_cell.length_b   1.000
_cell.length_c   1.000
_cell.angle_alpha   90.00
_cell.angle_beta   90.00
_cell.angle_gamma   90.00
#
_symmetry.space_group_name_H-M   'P 1'
#
loop_
_entity.id
_entity.type
_entity.pdbx_description
1 polymer ?
#
loop_
_entity_poly.entity_id
_entity_poly.type
_entity_poly.pdbx_seq_one_letter_code
_entity_poly.pdbx_strand_id
1 'polypeptide(L)'
;MGKFHRWGIIIAFAVIMICGWIAIKAVFIEAKDVTVPSVVGSQLIDAVDKLQNQGLLAKVDKIDSPERADTVISQNIPEGTKVSKGKVLLLKVSKGGSIVPIPDVRGMKFEEGIKRLSEAGFKVDKVLRVTDKLKPAGSIIAQNPASPQTVAANAMVSLLVSSGPSGDSSFVSVPDLIGLSDEIAKKTLEQSNLAFGESSETPSTSKPEGTVVSTSPRKGASVPAGTLVNFVLARKPLDNENSDEIPPVSNQNVERAEVVRKVVIKESTPVKIPLKTDKVVLDEQKPETKITEQKAPVESVPVIPDKKEEVVTIKTNLPKKTAKIRYQTPPLSKPLSLKIEMTDGTGSKIIKNGTAQSGEYISLDVPYYGTSSVVITLGGDLVWQDRFN
;
A
#
# COMPACT_ATOMS: atom_id res chain seq x y z
N MET A 1 -34.67 -56.05 83.82
CA MET A 1 -33.74 -55.85 82.69
C MET A 1 -32.71 -54.80 83.06
N GLY A 2 -31.44 -55.19 83.20
CA GLY A 2 -30.38 -54.35 83.79
C GLY A 2 -30.02 -53.12 82.94
N LYS A 3 -29.55 -52.06 83.61
CA LYS A 3 -29.14 -50.77 83.00
C LYS A 3 -28.17 -50.94 81.81
N PHE A 4 -27.36 -52.01 81.82
CA PHE A 4 -26.46 -52.40 80.73
C PHE A 4 -27.15 -52.77 79.41
N HIS A 5 -28.36 -53.35 79.45
CA HIS A 5 -29.11 -53.73 78.25
C HIS A 5 -29.72 -52.50 77.55
N ARG A 6 -30.11 -51.49 78.33
CA ARG A 6 -30.60 -50.20 77.81
C ARG A 6 -29.50 -49.41 77.10
N TRP A 7 -28.27 -49.45 77.63
CA TRP A 7 -27.12 -48.81 76.99
C TRP A 7 -26.68 -49.53 75.71
N GLY A 8 -26.74 -50.87 75.67
CA GLY A 8 -26.45 -51.64 74.46
C GLY A 8 -27.37 -51.28 73.28
N ILE A 9 -28.67 -51.11 73.54
CA ILE A 9 -29.65 -50.73 72.51
C ILE A 9 -29.42 -49.30 72.00
N ILE A 10 -29.07 -48.37 72.89
CA ILE A 10 -28.77 -46.98 72.52
C ILE A 10 -27.52 -46.91 71.64
N ILE A 11 -26.47 -47.68 71.97
CA ILE A 11 -25.25 -47.74 71.17
C ILE A 11 -25.53 -48.35 69.80
N ALA A 12 -26.33 -49.42 69.71
CA ALA A 12 -26.70 -50.02 68.43
C ALA A 12 -27.47 -49.04 67.53
N PHE A 13 -28.43 -48.27 68.09
CA PHE A 13 -29.14 -47.23 67.34
C PHE A 13 -28.22 -46.09 66.88
N ALA A 14 -27.28 -45.67 67.72
CA ALA A 14 -26.31 -44.65 67.37
C ALA A 14 -25.41 -45.09 66.20
N VAL A 15 -24.97 -46.34 66.18
CA VAL A 15 -24.18 -46.92 65.09
C VAL A 15 -24.98 -46.96 63.79
N ILE A 16 -26.25 -47.35 63.83
CA ILE A 16 -27.13 -47.37 62.64
C ILE A 16 -27.34 -45.95 62.09
N MET A 17 -27.58 -44.96 62.97
CA MET A 17 -27.72 -43.56 62.55
C MET A 17 -26.43 -42.99 61.97
N ILE A 18 -25.28 -43.32 62.54
CA ILE A 18 -23.97 -42.90 62.04
C ILE A 18 -23.67 -43.53 60.68
N CYS A 19 -23.90 -44.85 60.52
CA CYS A 19 -23.76 -45.53 59.24
C CYS A 19 -24.74 -44.98 58.19
N GLY A 20 -25.99 -44.70 58.58
CA GLY A 20 -26.99 -44.06 57.72
C GLY A 20 -26.57 -42.66 57.29
N TRP A 21 -26.05 -41.85 58.22
CA TRP A 21 -25.54 -40.50 57.94
C TRP A 21 -24.32 -40.55 57.00
N ILE A 22 -23.40 -41.48 57.22
CA ILE A 22 -22.22 -41.68 56.37
C ILE A 22 -22.63 -42.15 54.97
N ALA A 23 -23.59 -43.08 54.86
CA ALA A 23 -24.11 -43.53 53.58
C ALA A 23 -24.82 -42.39 52.82
N ILE A 24 -25.61 -41.56 53.52
CA ILE A 24 -26.23 -40.37 52.94
C ILE A 24 -25.15 -39.38 52.48
N LYS A 25 -24.11 -39.13 53.28
CA LYS A 25 -22.99 -38.25 52.91
C LYS A 25 -22.20 -38.79 51.70
N ALA A 26 -21.98 -40.09 51.61
CA ALA A 26 -21.26 -40.72 50.51
C ALA A 26 -22.08 -40.71 49.20
N VAL A 27 -23.40 -40.86 49.29
CA VAL A 27 -24.29 -40.85 48.11
C VAL A 27 -24.63 -39.42 47.65
N PHE A 28 -24.73 -38.45 48.57
CA PHE A 28 -25.13 -37.08 48.24
C PHE A 28 -23.99 -36.05 48.18
N ILE A 29 -22.81 -36.32 48.74
CA ILE A 29 -21.74 -35.31 48.89
C ILE A 29 -20.37 -35.90 48.51
N GLU A 30 -20.19 -36.21 47.24
CA GLU A 30 -18.87 -36.30 46.65
C GLU A 30 -18.81 -35.32 45.47
N ALA A 31 -18.65 -34.03 45.80
CA ALA A 31 -18.47 -32.99 44.80
C ALA A 31 -17.09 -33.15 44.16
N LYS A 32 -16.97 -34.04 43.17
CA LYS A 32 -15.78 -34.11 42.32
C LYS A 32 -15.72 -32.83 41.50
N ASP A 33 -14.75 -31.98 41.84
CA ASP A 33 -14.43 -30.80 41.07
C ASP A 33 -13.85 -31.22 39.71
N VAL A 34 -14.31 -30.55 38.66
CA VAL A 34 -13.84 -30.75 37.29
C VAL A 34 -13.22 -29.47 36.77
N THR A 35 -12.22 -29.61 35.91
CA THR A 35 -11.51 -28.48 35.32
C THR A 35 -12.27 -27.97 34.10
N VAL A 36 -12.49 -26.67 34.04
CA VAL A 36 -13.15 -26.03 32.90
C VAL A 36 -12.22 -26.09 31.66
N PRO A 37 -12.66 -26.69 30.55
CA PRO A 37 -11.89 -26.73 29.31
C PRO A 37 -11.92 -25.38 28.58
N SER A 38 -10.97 -25.20 27.67
CA SER A 38 -10.98 -24.10 26.70
C SER A 38 -12.01 -24.37 25.61
N VAL A 39 -13.04 -23.52 25.52
CA VAL A 39 -14.04 -23.61 24.44
C VAL A 39 -14.16 -22.33 23.60
N VAL A 40 -13.41 -21.27 23.94
CA VAL A 40 -13.36 -20.05 23.13
C VAL A 40 -12.74 -20.35 21.75
N GLY A 41 -13.35 -19.83 20.69
CA GLY A 41 -12.96 -20.08 19.30
C GLY A 41 -13.38 -21.45 18.74
N SER A 42 -13.91 -22.36 19.57
CA SER A 42 -14.48 -23.63 19.09
C SER A 42 -15.88 -23.41 18.52
N GLN A 43 -16.34 -24.33 17.65
CA GLN A 43 -17.76 -24.37 17.28
C GLN A 43 -18.63 -24.74 18.49
N LEU A 44 -19.87 -24.25 18.50
CA LEU A 44 -20.84 -24.49 19.56
C LEU A 44 -21.02 -25.98 19.85
N ILE A 45 -21.09 -26.82 18.81
CA ILE A 45 -21.27 -28.27 18.96
C ILE A 45 -20.07 -28.87 19.71
N ASP A 46 -18.84 -28.63 19.21
CA ASP A 46 -17.61 -29.11 19.84
C ASP A 46 -17.43 -28.58 21.28
N ALA A 47 -17.83 -27.32 21.51
CA ALA A 47 -17.76 -26.69 22.82
C ALA A 47 -18.70 -27.35 23.83
N VAL A 48 -19.95 -27.62 23.43
CA VAL A 48 -20.93 -28.31 24.27
C VAL A 48 -20.47 -29.73 24.57
N ASP A 49 -19.95 -30.44 23.57
CA ASP A 49 -19.42 -31.81 23.75
C ASP A 49 -18.23 -31.83 24.71
N LYS A 50 -17.26 -30.91 24.55
CA LYS A 50 -16.12 -30.78 25.49
C LYS A 50 -16.58 -30.51 26.91
N LEU A 51 -17.58 -29.65 27.10
CA LEU A 51 -18.13 -29.34 28.43
C LEU A 51 -18.88 -30.54 29.02
N GLN A 52 -19.71 -31.20 28.23
CA GLN A 52 -20.48 -32.36 28.67
C GLN A 52 -19.58 -33.56 29.03
N ASN A 53 -18.49 -33.76 28.29
CA ASN A 53 -17.48 -34.78 28.61
C ASN A 53 -16.79 -34.53 29.96
N GLN A 54 -16.70 -33.27 30.39
CA GLN A 54 -16.24 -32.86 31.72
C GLN A 54 -17.38 -32.83 32.76
N GLY A 55 -18.60 -33.25 32.39
CA GLY A 55 -19.77 -33.19 33.26
C GLY A 55 -20.21 -31.76 33.59
N LEU A 56 -19.89 -30.79 32.73
CA LEU A 56 -20.31 -29.40 32.81
C LEU A 56 -21.51 -29.18 31.89
N LEU A 57 -22.33 -28.18 32.19
CA LEU A 57 -23.47 -27.79 31.38
C LEU A 57 -23.19 -26.45 30.69
N ALA A 58 -23.74 -26.25 29.50
CA ALA A 58 -23.62 -25.00 28.76
C ALA A 58 -24.98 -24.31 28.66
N LYS A 59 -25.00 -23.00 28.91
CA LYS A 59 -26.09 -22.10 28.55
C LYS A 59 -25.58 -21.16 27.47
N VAL A 60 -26.30 -21.08 26.36
CA VAL A 60 -25.87 -20.32 25.19
C VAL A 60 -26.62 -18.99 25.13
N ASP A 61 -25.87 -17.91 24.97
CA ASP A 61 -26.38 -16.59 24.65
C ASP A 61 -25.83 -16.17 23.27
N LYS A 62 -26.72 -16.02 22.29
CA LYS A 62 -26.32 -15.71 20.91
C LYS A 62 -26.26 -14.19 20.71
N ILE A 63 -25.08 -13.68 20.39
CA ILE A 63 -24.82 -12.25 20.15
C ILE A 63 -24.35 -11.99 18.73
N ASP A 64 -24.59 -10.78 18.23
CA ASP A 64 -24.07 -10.35 16.93
C ASP A 64 -22.56 -10.13 17.04
N SER A 65 -21.80 -10.76 16.14
CA SER A 65 -20.33 -10.71 16.15
C SER A 65 -19.79 -10.94 14.74
N PRO A 66 -18.68 -10.30 14.33
CA PRO A 66 -18.06 -10.53 13.01
C PRO A 66 -17.53 -11.96 12.82
N GLU A 67 -17.40 -12.73 13.89
CA GLU A 67 -16.98 -14.13 13.84
C GLU A 67 -17.98 -15.00 13.08
N ARG A 68 -17.50 -16.13 12.54
CA ARG A 68 -18.37 -17.14 11.91
C ARG A 68 -19.53 -17.52 12.83
N ALA A 69 -20.71 -17.69 12.24
CA ALA A 69 -21.88 -18.17 12.95
C ALA A 69 -21.57 -19.46 13.75
N ASP A 70 -22.16 -19.53 14.94
CA ASP A 70 -22.02 -20.61 15.93
C ASP A 70 -20.60 -20.81 16.49
N THR A 71 -19.73 -19.80 16.40
CA THR A 71 -18.42 -19.78 17.06
C THR A 71 -18.55 -19.22 18.48
N VAL A 72 -17.93 -19.86 19.47
CA VAL A 72 -17.90 -19.36 20.86
C VAL A 72 -16.95 -18.18 20.98
N ILE A 73 -17.48 -17.01 21.35
CA ILE A 73 -16.73 -15.76 21.48
C ILE A 73 -16.11 -15.64 22.86
N SER A 74 -16.85 -16.04 23.89
CA SER A 74 -16.39 -15.96 25.27
C SER A 74 -17.14 -16.92 26.19
N GLN A 75 -16.47 -17.37 27.23
CA GLN A 75 -17.05 -18.13 28.35
C GLN A 75 -16.95 -17.29 29.64
N ASN A 76 -17.94 -17.38 30.52
CA ASN A 76 -17.96 -16.62 31.77
C ASN A 76 -16.93 -17.12 32.81
N ILE A 77 -16.64 -18.42 32.82
CA ILE A 77 -15.64 -19.03 33.71
C ILE A 77 -14.39 -19.34 32.88
N PRO A 78 -13.21 -18.80 33.23
CA PRO A 78 -11.98 -19.05 32.50
C PRO A 78 -11.60 -20.53 32.44
N GLU A 79 -10.87 -20.92 31.40
CA GLU A 79 -10.24 -22.24 31.31
C GLU A 79 -9.35 -22.53 32.51
N GLY A 80 -9.20 -23.81 32.86
CA GLY A 80 -8.38 -24.25 34.00
C GLY A 80 -9.03 -24.06 35.38
N THR A 81 -10.14 -23.32 35.47
CA THR A 81 -10.87 -23.14 36.74
C THR A 81 -11.49 -24.46 37.20
N LYS A 82 -11.35 -24.81 38.48
CA LYS A 82 -12.03 -25.97 39.07
C LYS A 82 -13.44 -25.59 39.51
N VAL A 83 -14.43 -26.33 39.04
CA VAL A 83 -15.84 -26.12 39.39
C VAL A 83 -16.51 -27.46 39.68
N SER A 84 -17.54 -27.46 40.53
CA SER A 84 -18.28 -28.68 40.83
C SER A 84 -18.96 -29.25 39.57
N LYS A 85 -18.98 -30.58 39.45
CA LYS A 85 -19.70 -31.26 38.38
C LYS A 85 -21.15 -30.79 38.30
N GLY A 86 -21.67 -30.58 37.08
CA GLY A 86 -23.00 -30.04 36.81
C GLY A 86 -23.07 -28.51 36.79
N LYS A 87 -21.96 -27.79 37.01
CA LYS A 87 -21.94 -26.32 36.88
C LYS A 87 -22.31 -25.89 35.47
N VAL A 88 -23.16 -24.86 35.39
CA VAL A 88 -23.58 -24.23 34.12
C VAL A 88 -22.61 -23.10 33.77
N LEU A 89 -22.02 -23.17 32.57
CA LEU A 89 -21.22 -22.11 31.97
C LEU A 89 -22.06 -21.32 30.98
N LEU A 90 -21.96 -20.00 31.03
CA LEU A 90 -22.59 -19.12 30.05
C LEU A 90 -21.61 -18.88 28.91
N LEU A 91 -21.97 -19.34 27.72
CA LEU A 91 -21.22 -19.15 26.49
C LEU A 91 -21.88 -18.06 25.65
N LYS A 92 -21.12 -17.03 25.30
CA LYS A 92 -21.54 -16.08 24.26
C LYS A 92 -21.11 -16.62 22.91
N VAL A 93 -22.06 -16.80 22.01
CA VAL A 93 -21.85 -17.43 20.71
C VAL A 93 -22.20 -16.45 19.61
N SER A 94 -21.41 -16.43 18.54
CA SER A 94 -21.66 -15.59 17.37
C SER A 94 -22.92 -16.05 16.65
N LYS A 95 -23.86 -15.11 16.41
CA LYS A 95 -24.95 -15.27 15.43
C LYS A 95 -24.45 -15.28 13.99
N GLY A 96 -23.18 -14.92 13.77
CA GLY A 96 -22.69 -14.46 12.50
C GLY A 96 -23.11 -13.01 12.29
N GLY A 97 -22.14 -12.15 12.00
CA GLY A 97 -22.42 -10.78 11.61
C GLY A 97 -22.96 -10.77 10.19
N SER A 98 -23.82 -9.81 9.86
CA SER A 98 -24.04 -9.44 8.45
C SER A 98 -22.70 -9.00 7.88
N ILE A 99 -21.97 -9.93 7.27
CA ILE A 99 -20.72 -9.66 6.58
C ILE A 99 -21.09 -9.17 5.18
N VAL A 100 -20.72 -7.93 4.89
CA VAL A 100 -21.00 -7.28 3.63
C VAL A 100 -19.66 -7.12 2.89
N PRO A 101 -19.58 -7.39 1.58
CA PRO A 101 -18.38 -7.13 0.81
C PRO A 101 -18.07 -5.64 0.80
N ILE A 102 -16.83 -5.27 1.09
CA ILE A 102 -16.40 -3.87 1.03
C ILE A 102 -16.21 -3.46 -0.44
N PRO A 103 -16.84 -2.36 -0.92
CA PRO A 103 -16.61 -1.89 -2.28
C PRO A 103 -15.16 -1.40 -2.44
N ASP A 104 -14.60 -1.58 -3.63
CA ASP A 104 -13.32 -0.98 -3.99
C ASP A 104 -13.55 0.48 -4.41
N VAL A 105 -12.91 1.39 -3.68
CA VAL A 105 -12.89 2.83 -3.96
C VAL A 105 -11.50 3.33 -4.36
N ARG A 106 -10.52 2.44 -4.51
CA ARG A 106 -9.18 2.82 -4.98
C ARG A 106 -9.25 3.37 -6.40
N GLY A 107 -8.51 4.45 -6.64
CA GLY A 107 -8.50 5.18 -7.90
C GLY A 107 -9.72 6.10 -8.12
N MET A 108 -10.77 6.00 -7.31
CA MET A 108 -11.91 6.92 -7.37
C MET A 108 -11.55 8.28 -6.77
N LYS A 109 -12.33 9.31 -7.12
CA LYS A 109 -12.27 10.60 -6.41
C LYS A 109 -12.79 10.42 -4.99
N PHE A 110 -12.23 11.17 -4.05
CA PHE A 110 -12.59 11.11 -2.63
C PHE A 110 -14.09 11.22 -2.38
N GLU A 111 -14.77 12.19 -3.01
CA GLU A 111 -16.21 12.40 -2.86
C GLU A 111 -17.04 11.22 -3.39
N GLU A 112 -16.67 10.68 -4.55
CA GLU A 112 -17.31 9.52 -5.17
C GLU A 112 -17.10 8.26 -4.32
N GLY A 113 -15.89 8.07 -3.78
CA GLY A 113 -15.54 6.95 -2.92
C GLY A 113 -16.31 6.98 -1.59
N ILE A 114 -16.44 8.15 -0.95
CA ILE A 114 -17.26 8.29 0.26
C ILE A 114 -18.72 7.94 -0.03
N LYS A 115 -19.27 8.46 -1.13
CA LYS A 115 -20.66 8.19 -1.51
C LYS A 115 -20.89 6.68 -1.70
N ARG A 116 -19.98 6.01 -2.41
CA ARG A 116 -20.05 4.57 -2.65
C ARG A 116 -19.93 3.74 -1.36
N LEU A 117 -19.07 4.14 -0.44
CA LEU A 117 -18.96 3.50 0.88
C LEU A 117 -20.23 3.70 1.71
N SER A 118 -20.79 4.92 1.70
CA SER A 118 -22.03 5.24 2.43
C SER A 118 -23.23 4.49 1.87
N GLU A 119 -23.36 4.36 0.54
CA GLU A 119 -24.41 3.56 -0.11
C GLU A 119 -24.32 2.08 0.26
N ALA A 120 -23.11 1.58 0.49
CA ALA A 120 -22.85 0.21 0.96
C ALA A 120 -22.97 0.06 2.49
N GLY A 121 -23.33 1.11 3.23
CA GLY A 121 -23.51 1.10 4.69
C GLY A 121 -22.23 1.29 5.51
N PHE A 122 -21.10 1.57 4.87
CA PHE A 122 -19.82 1.79 5.54
C PHE A 122 -19.60 3.26 5.91
N LYS A 123 -18.92 3.49 7.04
CA LYS A 123 -18.54 4.84 7.50
C LYS A 123 -17.04 5.03 7.37
N VAL A 124 -16.62 6.22 6.97
CA VAL A 124 -15.20 6.59 6.92
C VAL A 124 -14.76 7.08 8.30
N ASP A 125 -13.64 6.55 8.79
CA ASP A 125 -13.04 6.95 10.08
C ASP A 125 -11.88 7.92 9.84
N LYS A 126 -10.74 7.41 9.34
CA LYS A 126 -9.53 8.21 9.11
C LYS A 126 -9.28 8.47 7.64
N VAL A 127 -8.93 9.71 7.32
CA VAL A 127 -8.49 10.12 5.99
C VAL A 127 -7.07 10.67 6.09
N LEU A 128 -6.12 9.93 5.55
CA LEU A 128 -4.73 10.35 5.44
C LEU A 128 -4.48 10.92 4.06
N ARG A 129 -3.78 12.05 3.97
CA ARG A 129 -3.36 12.65 2.70
C ARG A 129 -1.86 12.53 2.53
N VAL A 130 -1.43 12.10 1.34
CA VAL A 130 -0.01 11.94 1.00
C VAL A 130 0.27 12.49 -0.39
N THR A 131 1.48 13.03 -0.57
CA THR A 131 1.96 13.46 -1.89
C THR A 131 2.22 12.24 -2.75
N ASP A 132 1.65 12.21 -3.96
CA ASP A 132 1.84 11.12 -4.92
C ASP A 132 2.11 11.72 -6.30
N LYS A 133 3.27 11.39 -6.88
CA LYS A 133 3.69 11.93 -8.18
C LYS A 133 2.91 11.38 -9.37
N LEU A 134 2.29 10.21 -9.20
CA LEU A 134 1.61 9.46 -10.26
C LEU A 134 0.09 9.66 -10.22
N LYS A 135 -0.48 9.91 -9.04
CA LYS A 135 -1.92 10.01 -8.82
C LYS A 135 -2.36 11.48 -8.69
N PRO A 136 -3.44 11.91 -9.38
CA PRO A 136 -3.92 13.28 -9.26
C PRO A 136 -4.43 13.58 -7.85
N ALA A 137 -4.42 14.86 -7.47
CA ALA A 137 -4.94 15.33 -6.20
C ALA A 137 -6.42 14.93 -6.02
N GLY A 138 -6.79 14.50 -4.81
CA GLY A 138 -8.13 14.07 -4.44
C GLY A 138 -8.48 12.64 -4.83
N SER A 139 -7.57 11.87 -5.44
CA SER A 139 -7.80 10.45 -5.75
C SER A 139 -7.45 9.53 -4.57
N ILE A 140 -8.25 8.49 -4.33
CA ILE A 140 -7.99 7.50 -3.28
C ILE A 140 -6.89 6.55 -3.75
N ILE A 141 -5.79 6.49 -3.01
CA ILE A 141 -4.65 5.61 -3.27
C ILE A 141 -4.91 4.23 -2.67
N ALA A 142 -5.37 4.20 -1.41
CA ALA A 142 -5.59 2.97 -0.67
C ALA A 142 -6.79 3.09 0.26
N GLN A 143 -7.35 1.94 0.62
CA GLN A 143 -8.41 1.80 1.61
C GLN A 143 -8.03 0.68 2.58
N ASN A 144 -8.48 0.79 3.82
CA ASN A 144 -8.37 -0.24 4.84
C ASN A 144 -9.71 -0.34 5.58
N PRO A 145 -10.41 -1.49 5.59
CA PRO A 145 -10.04 -2.79 4.99
C PRO A 145 -9.92 -2.79 3.46
N ALA A 146 -9.07 -3.66 2.91
CA ALA A 146 -8.84 -3.74 1.46
C ALA A 146 -9.95 -4.54 0.77
N SER A 147 -10.48 -4.05 -0.36
CA SER A 147 -11.37 -4.85 -1.22
C SER A 147 -10.57 -5.96 -1.92
N PRO A 148 -11.10 -7.19 -2.12
CA PRO A 148 -12.50 -7.66 -1.99
C PRO A 148 -12.89 -8.28 -0.62
N GLN A 149 -12.30 -7.85 0.49
CA GLN A 149 -12.59 -8.42 1.81
C GLN A 149 -14.05 -8.22 2.24
N THR A 150 -14.63 -9.21 2.94
CA THR A 150 -15.93 -9.09 3.62
C THR A 150 -15.73 -8.67 5.06
N VAL A 151 -16.52 -7.68 5.52
CA VAL A 151 -16.41 -7.10 6.86
C VAL A 151 -17.80 -6.89 7.47
N ALA A 152 -17.89 -6.64 8.77
CA ALA A 152 -19.18 -6.39 9.42
C ALA A 152 -19.90 -5.17 8.79
N ALA A 153 -21.23 -5.23 8.68
CA ALA A 153 -22.10 -4.22 8.05
C ALA A 153 -22.00 -2.78 8.61
N ASN A 154 -21.24 -2.54 9.67
CA ASN A 154 -20.98 -1.23 10.26
C ASN A 154 -19.48 -0.94 10.47
N ALA A 155 -18.61 -1.69 9.79
CA ALA A 155 -17.17 -1.50 9.89
C ALA A 155 -16.76 -0.10 9.43
N MET A 156 -15.75 0.45 10.10
CA MET A 156 -15.14 1.72 9.74
C MET A 156 -14.05 1.51 8.69
N VAL A 157 -13.97 2.42 7.73
CA VAL A 157 -13.01 2.37 6.62
C VAL A 157 -12.07 3.57 6.71
N SER A 158 -10.77 3.31 6.69
CA SER A 158 -9.74 4.33 6.57
C SER A 158 -9.32 4.49 5.12
N LEU A 159 -9.10 5.73 4.68
CA LEU A 159 -8.72 6.08 3.31
C LEU A 159 -7.38 6.80 3.28
N LEU A 160 -6.58 6.47 2.27
CA LEU A 160 -5.38 7.21 1.89
C LEU A 160 -5.67 7.95 0.58
N VAL A 161 -5.50 9.26 0.58
CA VAL A 161 -5.86 10.14 -0.54
C VAL A 161 -4.60 10.86 -1.05
N SER A 162 -4.46 10.95 -2.36
CA SER A 162 -3.39 11.70 -3.01
C SER A 162 -3.62 13.21 -2.86
N SER A 163 -2.60 13.94 -2.46
CA SER A 163 -2.53 15.41 -2.58
C SER A 163 -1.99 15.84 -3.96
N GLY A 164 -1.70 14.90 -4.87
CA GLY A 164 -1.13 15.15 -6.19
C GLY A 164 0.41 15.24 -6.20
N PRO A 165 1.02 15.41 -7.38
CA PRO A 165 2.48 15.55 -7.53
C PRO A 165 3.02 16.82 -6.88
N SER A 166 2.18 17.85 -6.78
CA SER A 166 2.43 19.11 -6.09
C SER A 166 1.74 19.11 -4.74
N GLY A 167 1.94 18.02 -3.99
CA GLY A 167 1.21 17.72 -2.75
C GLY A 167 1.09 18.95 -1.86
N ASP A 168 -0.14 19.37 -1.60
CA ASP A 168 -0.47 20.54 -0.79
C ASP A 168 0.52 21.69 -1.02
N SER A 169 0.68 22.12 -2.28
CA SER A 169 1.54 23.23 -2.65
C SER A 169 1.11 24.47 -1.89
N SER A 170 1.78 24.76 -0.77
CA SER A 170 1.77 26.07 -0.17
C SER A 170 2.23 27.01 -1.27
N PHE A 171 1.30 27.78 -1.82
CA PHE A 171 1.63 28.80 -2.80
C PHE A 171 2.62 29.75 -2.12
N VAL A 172 3.78 29.92 -2.74
CA VAL A 172 4.81 30.83 -2.27
C VAL A 172 4.74 32.09 -3.11
N SER A 173 4.83 33.25 -2.46
CA SER A 173 4.95 34.52 -3.17
C SER A 173 6.37 34.69 -3.68
N VAL A 174 6.51 35.05 -4.96
CA VAL A 174 7.83 35.33 -5.55
C VAL A 174 8.47 36.52 -4.83
N PRO A 175 9.64 36.33 -4.16
CA PRO A 175 10.32 37.40 -3.44
C PRO A 175 10.80 38.50 -4.38
N ASP A 176 11.13 39.67 -3.81
CA ASP A 176 11.73 40.73 -4.60
C ASP A 176 13.20 40.43 -4.86
N LEU A 177 13.52 40.21 -6.13
CA LEU A 177 14.88 39.90 -6.58
C LEU A 177 15.47 41.04 -7.42
N ILE A 178 14.70 42.09 -7.70
CA ILE A 178 15.13 43.22 -8.52
C ILE A 178 16.20 44.01 -7.76
N GLY A 179 17.34 44.26 -8.42
CA GLY A 179 18.46 44.98 -7.80
C GLY A 179 19.43 44.10 -7.01
N LEU A 180 19.16 42.80 -6.87
CA LEU A 180 20.10 41.85 -6.28
C LEU A 180 21.11 41.35 -7.32
N SER A 181 22.31 40.97 -6.87
CA SER A 181 23.29 40.24 -7.68
C SER A 181 22.83 38.80 -7.92
N ASP A 182 23.24 38.18 -9.02
CA ASP A 182 22.90 36.80 -9.39
C ASP A 182 23.03 35.80 -8.22
N GLU A 183 24.17 35.79 -7.52
CA GLU A 183 24.44 34.86 -6.41
C GLU A 183 23.43 35.01 -5.25
N ILE A 184 23.13 36.25 -4.87
CA ILE A 184 22.18 36.56 -3.79
C ILE A 184 20.77 36.20 -4.24
N ALA A 185 20.40 36.52 -5.48
CA ALA A 185 19.08 36.22 -6.02
C ALA A 185 18.79 34.71 -6.05
N LYS A 186 19.76 33.89 -6.47
CA LYS A 186 19.67 32.42 -6.43
C LYS A 186 19.46 31.90 -5.01
N LYS A 187 20.25 32.40 -4.05
CA LYS A 187 20.12 32.02 -2.64
C LYS A 187 18.75 32.40 -2.05
N THR A 188 18.22 33.57 -2.41
CA THR A 188 16.89 34.03 -1.95
C THR A 188 15.75 33.18 -2.55
N LEU A 189 15.89 32.70 -3.78
CA LEU A 189 14.96 31.73 -4.36
C LEU A 189 14.96 30.41 -3.60
N GLU A 190 16.13 29.84 -3.35
CA GLU A 190 16.27 28.57 -2.62
C GLU A 190 15.68 28.65 -1.21
N GLN A 191 15.92 29.76 -0.50
CA GLN A 191 15.33 30.03 0.81
C GLN A 191 13.81 30.14 0.79
N SER A 192 13.25 30.58 -0.34
CA SER A 192 11.81 30.66 -0.56
C SER A 192 11.24 29.36 -1.13
N ASN A 193 12.02 28.28 -1.19
CA ASN A 193 11.60 27.01 -1.78
C ASN A 193 11.17 27.16 -3.25
N LEU A 194 11.81 28.07 -3.99
CA LEU A 194 11.66 28.31 -5.42
C LEU A 194 12.94 27.89 -6.15
N ALA A 195 12.82 27.53 -7.43
CA ALA A 195 13.94 27.07 -8.24
C ALA A 195 14.42 28.16 -9.20
N PHE A 196 15.73 28.22 -9.43
CA PHE A 196 16.31 29.08 -10.48
C PHE A 196 16.02 28.49 -11.87
N GLY A 197 15.53 29.33 -12.79
CA GLY A 197 15.28 28.97 -14.18
C GLY A 197 16.41 29.44 -15.10
N GLU A 198 16.06 30.17 -16.15
CA GLU A 198 17.00 30.75 -17.12
C GLU A 198 17.33 32.21 -16.79
N SER A 199 18.56 32.63 -17.07
CA SER A 199 18.98 34.03 -17.02
C SER A 199 19.31 34.55 -18.42
N SER A 200 18.73 35.69 -18.80
CA SER A 200 19.14 36.46 -19.99
C SER A 200 19.81 37.77 -19.57
N GLU A 201 20.52 38.42 -20.49
CA GLU A 201 21.17 39.70 -20.22
C GLU A 201 20.59 40.81 -21.08
N THR A 202 20.54 42.03 -20.56
CA THR A 202 20.07 43.22 -21.30
C THR A 202 21.01 44.40 -21.05
N PRO A 203 21.38 45.16 -22.11
CA PRO A 203 22.16 46.39 -21.97
C PRO A 203 21.50 47.35 -20.98
N SER A 204 22.27 47.84 -20.00
CA SER A 204 21.79 48.84 -19.05
C SER A 204 22.88 49.85 -18.74
N THR A 205 22.55 51.13 -18.89
CA THR A 205 23.39 52.26 -18.45
C THR A 205 23.05 52.72 -17.03
N SER A 206 21.95 52.22 -16.45
CA SER A 206 21.40 52.68 -15.18
C SER A 206 21.64 51.72 -14.01
N LYS A 207 21.90 50.44 -14.27
CA LYS A 207 22.14 49.42 -13.24
C LYS A 207 23.54 48.81 -13.38
N PRO A 208 24.21 48.45 -12.27
CA PRO A 208 25.48 47.74 -12.31
C PRO A 208 25.37 46.40 -13.04
N GLU A 209 26.45 46.02 -13.72
CA GLU A 209 26.59 44.73 -14.38
C GLU A 209 26.35 43.56 -13.41
N GLY A 210 25.64 42.51 -13.84
CA GLY A 210 25.33 41.33 -13.03
C GLY A 210 24.15 41.51 -12.06
N THR A 211 23.41 42.61 -12.16
CA THR A 211 22.24 42.89 -11.31
C THR A 211 20.93 42.49 -11.99
N VAL A 212 19.99 41.88 -11.25
CA VAL A 212 18.68 41.52 -11.77
C VAL A 212 17.84 42.77 -12.11
N VAL A 213 17.46 42.88 -13.37
CA VAL A 213 16.61 43.93 -13.96
C VAL A 213 15.14 43.58 -13.83
N SER A 214 14.78 42.33 -14.15
CA SER A 214 13.40 41.83 -14.10
C SER A 214 13.38 40.32 -13.86
N THR A 215 12.22 39.83 -13.41
CA THR A 215 11.98 38.40 -13.18
C THR A 215 10.67 37.96 -13.81
N SER A 216 10.62 36.69 -14.24
CA SER A 216 9.40 36.03 -14.67
C SER A 216 9.29 34.68 -13.96
N PRO A 217 8.28 34.45 -13.10
CA PRO A 217 7.15 35.34 -12.76
C PRO A 217 7.54 36.63 -12.02
N ARG A 218 6.67 37.66 -12.10
CA ARG A 218 6.92 38.97 -11.48
C ARG A 218 6.92 38.89 -9.94
N LYS A 219 7.62 39.83 -9.29
CA LYS A 219 7.56 40.06 -7.83
C LYS A 219 6.12 39.99 -7.32
N GLY A 220 5.91 39.26 -6.23
CA GLY A 220 4.61 39.13 -5.56
C GLY A 220 3.63 38.18 -6.24
N ALA A 221 3.97 37.60 -7.40
CA ALA A 221 3.16 36.55 -8.00
C ALA A 221 3.07 35.34 -7.06
N SER A 222 1.87 34.77 -6.91
CA SER A 222 1.65 33.58 -6.09
C SER A 222 1.83 32.35 -6.98
N VAL A 223 2.87 31.56 -6.70
CA VAL A 223 3.26 30.40 -7.53
C VAL A 223 3.41 29.16 -6.66
N PRO A 224 3.22 27.94 -7.21
CA PRO A 224 3.49 26.72 -6.47
C PRO A 224 4.96 26.66 -6.00
N ALA A 225 5.20 26.11 -4.81
CA ALA A 225 6.56 25.83 -4.34
C ALA A 225 7.33 24.99 -5.39
N GLY A 226 8.60 25.33 -5.61
CA GLY A 226 9.47 24.71 -6.61
C GLY A 226 9.32 25.25 -8.03
N THR A 227 8.50 26.29 -8.25
CA THR A 227 8.39 26.95 -9.57
C THR A 227 9.73 27.57 -9.98
N LEU A 228 10.07 27.45 -11.26
CA LEU A 228 11.26 28.07 -11.88
C LEU A 228 11.03 29.57 -12.07
N VAL A 229 11.97 30.39 -11.60
CA VAL A 229 11.96 31.84 -11.81
C VAL A 229 13.12 32.23 -12.72
N ASN A 230 12.79 32.84 -13.85
CA ASN A 230 13.76 33.34 -14.83
C ASN A 230 14.14 34.78 -14.52
N PHE A 231 15.39 35.15 -14.78
CA PHE A 231 15.93 36.50 -14.54
C PHE A 231 16.40 37.17 -15.82
N VAL A 232 16.36 38.50 -15.83
CA VAL A 232 17.09 39.33 -16.79
C VAL A 232 18.15 40.10 -16.01
N LEU A 233 19.42 39.92 -16.34
CA LEU A 233 20.57 40.58 -15.73
C LEU A 233 20.99 41.81 -16.54
N ALA A 234 21.50 42.83 -15.87
CA ALA A 234 22.09 44.00 -16.50
C ALA A 234 23.49 43.66 -17.01
N ARG A 235 23.78 44.02 -18.26
CA ARG A 235 25.13 44.01 -18.83
C ARG A 235 25.50 45.39 -19.37
N LYS A 236 26.80 45.64 -19.58
CA LYS A 236 27.24 46.85 -20.26
C LYS A 236 26.76 46.86 -21.71
N PRO A 237 26.27 48.00 -22.24
CA PRO A 237 26.03 48.16 -23.67
C PRO A 237 27.32 47.90 -24.44
N LEU A 238 27.22 47.17 -25.55
CA LEU A 238 28.35 47.02 -26.46
C LEU A 238 28.58 48.36 -27.19
N ASP A 239 29.83 48.69 -27.53
CA ASP A 239 30.20 49.99 -28.13
C ASP A 239 29.43 50.32 -29.42
N ASN A 240 28.87 49.31 -30.08
CA ASN A 240 28.05 49.40 -31.30
C ASN A 240 26.53 49.51 -31.05
N GLU A 241 26.05 49.39 -29.81
CA GLU A 241 24.63 49.58 -29.44
C GLU A 241 24.32 51.03 -29.00
N ASN A 242 25.35 51.85 -28.72
CA ASN A 242 25.20 53.22 -28.22
C ASN A 242 25.29 54.29 -29.33
N SER A 243 25.03 53.90 -30.58
CA SER A 243 24.98 54.85 -31.70
C SER A 243 23.58 55.46 -31.77
N ASP A 244 23.38 56.58 -31.08
CA ASP A 244 22.31 57.56 -31.37
C ASP A 244 22.55 58.22 -32.75
N GLU A 245 22.75 57.43 -33.81
CA GLU A 245 22.65 57.92 -35.18
C GLU A 245 21.18 57.88 -35.60
N ILE A 246 20.52 59.02 -35.38
CA ILE A 246 19.31 59.40 -36.10
C ILE A 246 19.63 59.29 -37.59
N PRO A 247 18.98 58.42 -38.39
CA PRO A 247 19.16 58.45 -39.83
C PRO A 247 18.69 59.83 -40.35
N PRO A 248 19.40 60.47 -41.29
CA PRO A 248 18.96 61.76 -41.82
C PRO A 248 17.56 61.62 -42.40
N VAL A 249 16.66 62.50 -41.94
CA VAL A 249 15.31 62.66 -42.47
C VAL A 249 15.45 63.10 -43.93
N SER A 250 15.39 62.14 -44.86
CA SER A 250 15.26 62.45 -46.28
C SER A 250 13.81 62.85 -46.54
N ASN A 251 13.59 64.16 -46.63
CA ASN A 251 12.36 64.77 -47.11
C ASN A 251 11.99 64.26 -48.52
N GLN A 252 11.10 63.28 -48.60
CA GLN A 252 10.18 63.16 -49.73
C GLN A 252 8.80 62.71 -49.24
N ASN A 253 7.79 63.48 -49.64
CA ASN A 253 6.35 63.27 -49.48
C ASN A 253 5.71 63.63 -48.12
N VAL A 254 5.69 64.93 -47.83
CA VAL A 254 4.53 65.56 -47.18
C VAL A 254 3.57 65.98 -48.28
N GLU A 255 2.58 65.14 -48.58
CA GLU A 255 1.23 65.61 -48.96
C GLU A 255 0.25 64.44 -49.01
N ARG A 256 -0.95 64.66 -48.45
CA ARG A 256 -2.13 63.78 -48.38
C ARG A 256 -2.24 62.84 -47.18
N ALA A 257 -2.04 63.42 -46.00
CA ALA A 257 -3.07 63.28 -44.97
C ALA A 257 -4.32 64.10 -45.40
N GLU A 258 -5.51 63.58 -45.11
CA GLU A 258 -6.87 64.10 -45.39
C GLU A 258 -7.53 63.71 -46.73
N VAL A 259 -8.17 62.52 -46.75
CA VAL A 259 -9.60 62.42 -47.13
C VAL A 259 -10.26 61.38 -46.21
N VAL A 260 -11.05 61.88 -45.27
CA VAL A 260 -12.03 61.11 -44.47
C VAL A 260 -13.32 60.94 -45.28
N ARG A 261 -14.01 59.80 -45.06
CA ARG A 261 -15.44 59.45 -45.34
C ARG A 261 -15.55 58.29 -46.35
N LYS A 262 -16.35 57.23 -46.20
CA LYS A 262 -17.29 56.70 -45.18
C LYS A 262 -17.84 55.37 -45.78
N VAL A 263 -18.42 54.47 -44.94
CA VAL A 263 -19.43 53.41 -45.29
C VAL A 263 -18.87 52.10 -45.95
N VAL A 264 -19.16 50.84 -45.55
CA VAL A 264 -20.02 50.17 -44.54
C VAL A 264 -19.67 48.65 -44.41
N ILE A 265 -19.63 48.16 -43.16
CA ILE A 265 -20.06 46.86 -42.54
C ILE A 265 -19.81 45.50 -43.25
N LYS A 266 -19.10 44.57 -42.55
CA LYS A 266 -19.70 43.37 -41.92
C LYS A 266 -18.74 42.61 -40.99
N GLU A 267 -19.35 42.06 -39.95
CA GLU A 267 -18.82 41.54 -38.68
C GLU A 267 -17.97 40.26 -38.82
N SER A 268 -17.02 40.08 -37.90
CA SER A 268 -16.28 38.83 -37.71
C SER A 268 -16.55 38.25 -36.31
N THR A 269 -17.11 37.04 -36.26
CA THR A 269 -17.16 36.16 -35.08
C THR A 269 -16.45 34.82 -35.41
N PRO A 270 -16.03 34.04 -34.39
CA PRO A 270 -14.77 33.29 -34.42
C PRO A 270 -14.92 31.84 -34.89
N VAL A 271 -13.85 31.25 -35.43
CA VAL A 271 -13.82 29.85 -35.88
C VAL A 271 -13.12 28.95 -34.86
N LYS A 272 -13.83 27.88 -34.48
CA LYS A 272 -13.38 26.74 -33.66
C LYS A 272 -12.65 25.68 -34.51
N ILE A 273 -11.72 25.01 -33.83
CA ILE A 273 -10.99 23.80 -34.21
C ILE A 273 -11.94 22.60 -34.40
N PRO A 274 -11.66 21.68 -35.35
CA PRO A 274 -12.18 20.32 -35.23
C PRO A 274 -11.11 19.20 -35.21
N LEU A 275 -11.48 18.18 -34.43
CA LEU A 275 -10.92 16.84 -34.24
C LEU A 275 -10.61 16.08 -35.55
N LYS A 276 -9.63 15.18 -35.49
CA LYS A 276 -9.41 14.12 -36.48
C LYS A 276 -9.37 12.75 -35.76
N THR A 277 -10.33 11.91 -36.10
CA THR A 277 -10.42 10.49 -35.73
C THR A 277 -10.84 9.70 -36.97
N ASP A 278 -10.14 8.59 -37.19
CA ASP A 278 -10.40 7.39 -38.00
C ASP A 278 -10.61 7.48 -39.52
N LYS A 279 -9.74 6.79 -40.27
CA LYS A 279 -10.00 5.44 -40.82
C LYS A 279 -8.86 5.02 -41.77
N VAL A 280 -8.28 3.86 -41.52
CA VAL A 280 -7.35 3.13 -42.40
C VAL A 280 -8.09 1.89 -42.92
N VAL A 281 -8.16 1.73 -44.24
CA VAL A 281 -8.44 0.48 -44.97
C VAL A 281 -7.62 0.60 -46.27
N LEU A 282 -6.47 -0.07 -46.36
CA LEU A 282 -6.23 -1.41 -46.93
C LEU A 282 -6.12 -1.36 -48.46
N ASP A 283 -4.90 -1.56 -48.97
CA ASP A 283 -4.73 -2.38 -50.17
C ASP A 283 -3.40 -3.14 -50.12
N GLU A 284 -3.46 -4.35 -50.68
CA GLU A 284 -2.52 -5.46 -50.54
C GLU A 284 -1.29 -5.35 -51.47
N GLN A 285 -0.14 -5.88 -51.02
CA GLN A 285 0.72 -6.76 -51.84
C GLN A 285 1.85 -7.42 -51.01
N LYS A 286 1.80 -8.76 -50.93
CA LYS A 286 2.91 -9.72 -50.71
C LYS A 286 3.45 -10.13 -52.11
N PRO A 287 4.56 -10.88 -52.31
CA PRO A 287 5.55 -11.42 -51.36
C PRO A 287 7.03 -11.26 -51.81
N GLU A 288 8.00 -11.55 -50.92
CA GLU A 288 9.02 -12.60 -51.09
C GLU A 288 10.24 -12.49 -50.15
N THR A 289 10.64 -13.69 -49.73
CA THR A 289 11.75 -14.17 -48.92
C THR A 289 13.15 -13.69 -49.31
N LYS A 290 14.02 -13.36 -48.34
CA LYS A 290 15.44 -13.80 -48.37
C LYS A 290 16.15 -13.75 -47.00
N ILE A 291 16.79 -14.87 -46.70
CA ILE A 291 17.73 -15.17 -45.60
C ILE A 291 19.11 -14.60 -45.95
N THR A 292 19.84 -14.05 -44.98
CA THR A 292 21.34 -13.98 -44.87
C THR A 292 21.65 -13.40 -43.48
N GLU A 293 21.99 -14.17 -42.45
CA GLU A 293 23.30 -14.76 -42.13
C GLU A 293 24.45 -13.73 -42.08
N GLN A 294 24.84 -13.29 -40.88
CA GLN A 294 26.19 -12.80 -40.63
C GLN A 294 26.66 -13.16 -39.22
N LYS A 295 27.94 -13.52 -39.17
CA LYS A 295 28.59 -14.50 -38.30
C LYS A 295 29.85 -13.84 -37.73
N ALA A 296 29.98 -13.83 -36.40
CA ALA A 296 31.23 -13.80 -35.60
C ALA A 296 32.16 -12.55 -35.76
N PRO A 297 33.09 -12.23 -34.82
CA PRO A 297 33.72 -13.16 -33.89
C PRO A 297 33.87 -12.74 -32.41
N VAL A 298 34.04 -13.81 -31.65
CA VAL A 298 34.53 -13.93 -30.28
C VAL A 298 35.89 -13.24 -30.15
N GLU A 299 36.03 -12.39 -29.14
CA GLU A 299 37.35 -11.95 -28.66
C GLU A 299 37.47 -12.22 -27.15
N SER A 300 38.66 -12.64 -26.81
CA SER A 300 39.04 -13.57 -25.75
C SER A 300 39.20 -12.94 -24.37
N VAL A 301 38.67 -13.63 -23.35
CA VAL A 301 39.03 -13.46 -21.95
C VAL A 301 40.48 -13.91 -21.73
N PRO A 302 41.35 -13.13 -21.05
CA PRO A 302 42.63 -13.66 -20.60
C PRO A 302 42.43 -14.53 -19.35
N VAL A 303 42.83 -15.79 -19.50
CA VAL A 303 43.09 -16.78 -18.43
C VAL A 303 44.43 -16.46 -17.78
N ILE A 304 44.57 -16.61 -16.45
CA ILE A 304 45.78 -16.97 -15.66
C ILE A 304 45.43 -16.86 -14.14
N PRO A 305 45.84 -17.77 -13.23
CA PRO A 305 45.64 -19.22 -13.24
C PRO A 305 45.16 -19.75 -11.86
N ASP A 306 44.94 -21.06 -11.79
CA ASP A 306 44.77 -21.87 -10.57
C ASP A 306 45.71 -21.48 -9.42
N LYS A 307 45.14 -21.29 -8.23
CA LYS A 307 45.82 -21.57 -6.96
C LYS A 307 44.92 -22.41 -6.06
N LYS A 308 45.36 -23.66 -5.87
CA LYS A 308 44.76 -24.70 -5.03
C LYS A 308 44.55 -24.25 -3.58
N GLU A 309 43.45 -24.77 -3.05
CA GLU A 309 43.23 -25.22 -1.67
C GLU A 309 43.49 -24.23 -0.53
N GLU A 310 42.40 -23.71 0.03
CA GLU A 310 42.18 -23.93 1.45
C GLU A 310 40.68 -24.13 1.72
N VAL A 311 40.35 -25.38 2.03
CA VAL A 311 39.03 -25.82 2.48
C VAL A 311 38.82 -25.25 3.89
N VAL A 312 38.21 -24.07 4.01
CA VAL A 312 37.65 -23.63 5.29
C VAL A 312 36.31 -24.35 5.46
N THR A 313 36.39 -25.53 6.07
CA THR A 313 35.24 -26.26 6.61
C THR A 313 34.64 -25.42 7.73
N ILE A 314 33.75 -24.48 7.40
CA ILE A 314 32.84 -23.93 8.41
C ILE A 314 31.77 -25.00 8.62
N LYS A 315 31.97 -25.83 9.65
CA LYS A 315 30.90 -26.62 10.26
C LYS A 315 29.91 -25.65 10.90
N THR A 316 29.05 -25.02 10.10
CA THR A 316 27.91 -24.29 10.64
C THR A 316 26.78 -25.29 10.81
N ASN A 317 26.67 -25.79 12.04
CA ASN A 317 25.65 -26.71 12.50
C ASN A 317 24.28 -25.99 12.60
N LEU A 318 23.83 -25.36 11.50
CA LEU A 318 22.52 -24.72 11.45
C LEU A 318 21.45 -25.77 11.16
N PRO A 319 20.30 -25.71 11.86
CA PRO A 319 19.21 -26.64 11.61
C PRO A 319 18.75 -26.50 10.16
N LYS A 320 18.82 -27.60 9.40
CA LYS A 320 18.29 -27.69 8.04
C LYS A 320 16.76 -27.54 8.10
N LYS A 321 16.26 -26.40 7.65
CA LYS A 321 14.82 -26.12 7.55
C LYS A 321 14.38 -26.25 6.09
N THR A 322 13.08 -26.47 5.86
CA THR A 322 12.52 -26.59 4.50
C THR A 322 11.58 -25.43 4.22
N ALA A 323 11.85 -24.66 3.17
CA ALA A 323 10.99 -23.62 2.67
C ALA A 323 9.96 -24.25 1.71
N LYS A 324 8.67 -24.09 2.02
CA LYS A 324 7.57 -24.57 1.17
C LYS A 324 7.10 -23.42 0.28
N ILE A 325 7.65 -23.34 -0.92
CA ILE A 325 7.34 -22.28 -1.89
C ILE A 325 6.10 -22.71 -2.67
N ARG A 326 5.04 -21.91 -2.60
CA ARG A 326 3.78 -22.14 -3.31
C ARG A 326 3.41 -20.88 -4.07
N TYR A 327 3.45 -20.95 -5.40
CA TYR A 327 3.18 -19.82 -6.26
C TYR A 327 2.27 -20.24 -7.42
N GLN A 328 1.16 -19.52 -7.60
CA GLN A 328 0.28 -19.66 -8.75
C GLN A 328 0.60 -18.53 -9.71
N THR A 329 1.01 -18.88 -10.93
CA THR A 329 1.27 -17.88 -11.96
C THR A 329 -0.04 -17.22 -12.38
N PRO A 330 -0.06 -15.89 -12.62
CA PRO A 330 -1.25 -15.19 -13.06
C PRO A 330 -1.73 -15.70 -14.43
N PRO A 331 -2.95 -15.33 -14.87
CA PRO A 331 -3.39 -15.61 -16.22
C PRO A 331 -2.49 -14.86 -17.22
N LEU A 332 -1.71 -15.61 -18.00
CA LEU A 332 -0.78 -15.08 -19.00
C LEU A 332 -1.34 -15.27 -20.41
N SER A 333 -1.21 -14.24 -21.25
CA SER A 333 -1.57 -14.33 -22.68
C SER A 333 -0.51 -15.08 -23.51
N LYS A 334 0.74 -15.13 -23.02
CA LYS A 334 1.88 -15.88 -23.59
C LYS A 334 2.77 -16.41 -22.45
N PRO A 335 3.49 -17.54 -22.63
CA PRO A 335 4.44 -18.02 -21.63
C PRO A 335 5.53 -16.99 -21.33
N LEU A 336 5.81 -16.74 -20.05
CA LEU A 336 6.84 -15.81 -19.60
C LEU A 336 7.98 -16.54 -18.88
N SER A 337 9.19 -16.00 -18.95
CA SER A 337 10.36 -16.56 -18.27
C SER A 337 10.20 -16.49 -16.74
N LEU A 338 10.29 -17.62 -16.06
CA LEU A 338 10.20 -17.74 -14.62
C LEU A 338 11.56 -18.07 -14.03
N LYS A 339 11.99 -17.29 -13.05
CA LYS A 339 13.20 -17.54 -12.26
C LYS A 339 12.85 -17.53 -10.77
N ILE A 340 13.25 -18.57 -10.05
CA ILE A 340 13.11 -18.69 -8.61
C ILE A 340 14.52 -18.76 -8.02
N GLU A 341 14.86 -17.77 -7.21
CA GLU A 341 16.15 -17.66 -6.54
C GLU A 341 15.95 -17.74 -5.03
N MET A 342 16.85 -18.41 -4.34
CA MET A 342 16.89 -18.46 -2.88
C MET A 342 18.25 -18.00 -2.42
N THR A 343 18.28 -17.02 -1.53
CA THR A 343 19.49 -16.55 -0.88
C THR A 343 19.44 -16.94 0.58
N ASP A 344 20.41 -17.70 1.06
CA ASP A 344 20.56 -18.08 2.46
C ASP A 344 21.93 -17.68 3.02
N GLY A 345 22.25 -18.08 4.25
CA GLY A 345 23.55 -17.80 4.86
C GLY A 345 24.75 -18.44 4.18
N THR A 346 24.53 -19.32 3.18
CA THR A 346 25.58 -20.00 2.40
C THR A 346 25.74 -19.42 0.99
N GLY A 347 24.82 -18.56 0.53
CA GLY A 347 24.88 -17.85 -0.74
C GLY A 347 23.56 -17.81 -1.50
N SER A 348 23.59 -17.30 -2.73
CA SER A 348 22.44 -17.28 -3.64
C SER A 348 22.44 -18.49 -4.57
N LYS A 349 21.31 -19.20 -4.62
CA LYS A 349 21.09 -20.38 -5.46
C LYS A 349 19.84 -20.20 -6.31
N ILE A 350 19.94 -20.51 -7.61
CA ILE A 350 18.79 -20.61 -8.50
C ILE A 350 18.11 -21.97 -8.27
N ILE A 351 16.85 -21.94 -7.85
CA ILE A 351 16.05 -23.13 -7.54
C ILE A 351 15.32 -23.65 -8.78
N LYS A 352 14.73 -22.74 -9.58
CA LYS A 352 14.04 -23.08 -10.82
C LYS A 352 14.27 -21.95 -11.83
N ASN A 353 14.62 -22.31 -13.07
CA ASN A 353 14.74 -21.38 -14.19
C ASN A 353 14.09 -22.02 -15.42
N GLY A 354 13.12 -21.34 -16.02
CA GLY A 354 12.35 -21.88 -17.14
C GLY A 354 11.29 -20.91 -17.63
N THR A 355 10.21 -21.43 -18.20
CA THR A 355 9.03 -20.67 -18.63
C THR A 355 7.81 -21.11 -17.84
N ALA A 356 7.01 -20.15 -17.40
CA ALA A 356 5.74 -20.37 -16.72
C ALA A 356 4.58 -20.20 -17.70
N GLN A 357 3.62 -21.12 -17.62
CA GLN A 357 2.36 -21.04 -18.38
C GLN A 357 1.28 -20.28 -17.60
N SER A 358 0.21 -19.89 -18.28
CA SER A 358 -0.95 -19.25 -17.64
C SER A 358 -1.57 -20.16 -16.58
N GLY A 359 -1.67 -19.70 -15.34
CA GLY A 359 -2.32 -20.44 -14.25
C GLY A 359 -1.55 -21.68 -13.72
N GLU A 360 -0.31 -21.90 -14.14
CA GLU A 360 0.56 -22.96 -13.61
C GLU A 360 0.77 -22.82 -12.10
N TYR A 361 0.61 -23.93 -11.37
CA TYR A 361 0.84 -23.98 -9.92
C TYR A 361 2.21 -24.60 -9.63
N ILE A 362 3.07 -23.83 -8.97
CA ILE A 362 4.44 -24.23 -8.63
C ILE A 362 4.50 -24.48 -7.13
N SER A 363 4.82 -25.72 -6.76
CA SER A 363 5.08 -26.16 -5.38
C SER A 363 6.48 -26.73 -5.29
N LEU A 364 7.35 -26.12 -4.48
CA LEU A 364 8.74 -26.52 -4.30
C LEU A 364 9.10 -26.56 -2.82
N ASP A 365 9.73 -27.65 -2.39
CA ASP A 365 10.25 -27.81 -1.03
C ASP A 365 11.77 -27.71 -1.08
N VAL A 366 12.31 -26.60 -0.59
CA VAL A 366 13.75 -26.27 -0.72
C VAL A 366 14.41 -26.22 0.65
N PRO A 367 15.48 -27.01 0.89
CA PRO A 367 16.21 -26.93 2.15
C PRO A 367 17.08 -25.68 2.22
N TYR A 368 17.06 -24.97 3.35
CA TYR A 368 17.89 -23.80 3.64
C TYR A 368 18.49 -23.85 5.04
N TYR A 369 19.55 -23.05 5.24
CA TYR A 369 20.25 -22.94 6.53
C TYR A 369 20.14 -21.53 7.10
N GLY A 370 19.66 -21.42 8.35
CA GLY A 370 19.50 -20.13 9.02
C GLY A 370 18.33 -19.33 8.47
N THR A 371 18.56 -18.07 8.13
CA THR A 371 17.57 -17.21 7.47
C THR A 371 17.74 -17.28 5.96
N SER A 372 16.65 -17.49 5.22
CA SER A 372 16.65 -17.45 3.76
C SER A 372 15.61 -16.48 3.21
N SER A 373 15.86 -15.95 2.02
CA SER A 373 14.90 -15.18 1.24
C SER A 373 14.72 -15.80 -0.12
N VAL A 374 13.48 -16.07 -0.51
CA VAL A 374 13.12 -16.57 -1.83
C VAL A 374 12.57 -15.42 -2.65
N VAL A 375 13.02 -15.30 -3.89
CA VAL A 375 12.61 -14.31 -4.88
C VAL A 375 12.11 -15.05 -6.11
N ILE A 376 10.91 -14.71 -6.57
CA ILE A 376 10.33 -15.20 -7.83
C ILE A 376 10.22 -14.02 -8.80
N THR A 377 10.81 -14.19 -9.96
CA THR A 377 10.81 -13.25 -11.07
C THR A 377 10.07 -13.86 -12.25
N LEU A 378 9.16 -13.11 -12.86
CA LEU A 378 8.38 -13.53 -14.03
C LEU A 378 8.52 -12.47 -15.14
N GLY A 379 8.96 -12.86 -16.33
CA GLY A 379 9.23 -11.94 -17.44
C GLY A 379 10.37 -10.94 -17.21
N GLY A 380 11.16 -11.12 -16.14
CA GLY A 380 12.18 -10.16 -15.69
C GLY A 380 11.74 -9.30 -14.50
N ASP A 381 10.45 -9.30 -14.16
CA ASP A 381 9.90 -8.50 -13.06
C ASP A 381 9.75 -9.31 -11.77
N LEU A 382 10.04 -8.70 -10.63
CA LEU A 382 9.82 -9.28 -9.30
C LEU A 382 8.32 -9.42 -9.05
N VAL A 383 7.83 -10.65 -8.89
CA VAL A 383 6.39 -10.92 -8.67
C VAL A 383 6.09 -11.44 -7.27
N TRP A 384 7.07 -12.05 -6.60
CA TRP A 384 6.87 -12.55 -5.24
C TRP A 384 8.21 -12.64 -4.51
N GLN A 385 8.19 -12.31 -3.23
CA GLN A 385 9.34 -12.43 -2.34
C GLN A 385 8.85 -12.88 -0.96
N ASP A 386 9.57 -13.81 -0.36
CA ASP A 386 9.27 -14.28 0.99
C ASP A 386 10.56 -14.53 1.78
N ARG A 387 10.47 -14.43 3.11
CA ARG A 387 11.60 -14.64 4.03
C ARG A 387 11.26 -15.76 5.00
N PHE A 388 12.17 -16.72 5.11
CA PHE A 388 12.05 -17.87 5.99
C PHE A 388 13.13 -17.77 7.09
N ASN A 389 12.72 -17.81 8.35
CA ASN A 389 13.60 -17.65 9.53
C ASN A 389 13.75 -18.94 10.33
#